data_AF-A0A8S9H8J6-F1
#
_entry.id   AF-A0A8S9H8J6-F1
#
_cell.length_a   1.000
_cell.length_b   1.000
_cell.length_c   1.000
_cell.angle_alpha   90.00
_cell.angle_beta   90.00
_cell.angle_gamma   90.00
#
_symmetry.space_group_name_H-M   'P 1'
#
loop_
_entity.id
_entity.type
_entity.pdbx_description
1 polymer ?
#
loop_
_entity_poly.entity_id
_entity_poly.type
_entity_poly.pdbx_seq_one_letter_code
_entity_poly.pdbx_strand_id
1 'polypeptide(L)'
;MSSLTSVELNFLIFRYLQESGFTHAAFTLGYEAGINKCNIDGNMVPLGALVKFVQKGLQYMEMEANLSNGAADIDEDFSFFQPLDLISKDVNELQVMLRESKRKERDKEKDGERSKENEKEVEREHDGDRSRMKDKDRHEKQKEREREREKMERENEREREKIEREALEGERLNFIFLFLENYGIRKLEAVFAILIATMALAFAWMFGQTKPSGTELLVGALVPKLSSRTIKQAVGIVGCIIMPHNVFLHSALVQSRKVDPKKRFRVKEALKYYSIESTGALAVSFIINVFVTTVFAKAFYGTDIADTIGLANAGQYLQDKYGGGFFPILYIWAIGVLAAGQSSTITGTYAGQFIMGGFLNLKMKKWVRALITRSCAIVPTMIVALVFDSSDSMLDELNEWLNVLQSVQIPFAVIPLLCLVSNEQIMGSFKIQPLVQTISWIVAALVIAINGYLMVDFFSGAATSVVLLVLVIIFAVAYVVFVLYLISRGLTYTPWQLVSSQKVTERDDE
;
A
#
# COMPACT_ATOMS: atom_id res chain seq x y z
N MET A 1 38.10 -18.23 25.18
CA MET A 1 37.24 -18.05 23.99
C MET A 1 36.65 -19.39 23.63
N SER A 2 35.34 -19.49 23.44
CA SER A 2 34.70 -20.66 22.83
C SER A 2 35.17 -20.76 21.37
N SER A 3 35.92 -21.80 21.01
CA SER A 3 36.34 -22.04 19.63
C SER A 3 35.26 -22.77 18.85
N LEU A 4 35.02 -22.34 17.59
CA LEU A 4 34.17 -23.07 16.66
C LEU A 4 34.87 -24.35 16.21
N THR A 5 34.21 -25.50 16.36
CA THR A 5 34.74 -26.79 15.92
C THR A 5 34.53 -27.00 14.42
N SER A 6 35.34 -27.87 13.80
CA SER A 6 35.19 -28.23 12.39
C SER A 6 33.83 -28.86 12.08
N VAL A 7 33.25 -29.60 13.02
CA VAL A 7 31.92 -30.21 12.89
C VAL A 7 30.82 -29.16 12.83
N GLU A 8 30.89 -28.13 13.68
CA GLU A 8 29.92 -27.02 13.69
C GLU A 8 30.03 -26.18 12.41
N LEU A 9 31.26 -25.90 11.94
CA LEU A 9 31.48 -25.19 10.70
C LEU A 9 30.93 -25.98 9.50
N ASN A 10 31.22 -27.27 9.41
CA ASN A 10 30.71 -28.13 8.34
C ASN A 10 29.19 -28.19 8.34
N PHE A 11 28.56 -28.20 9.52
CA PHE A 11 27.10 -28.14 9.65
C PHE A 11 26.52 -26.83 9.11
N LEU A 12 27.15 -25.69 9.42
CA LEU A 12 26.73 -24.38 8.91
C LEU A 12 26.86 -24.30 7.39
N ILE A 13 27.92 -24.85 6.80
CA ILE A 13 28.12 -24.91 5.34
C ILE A 13 27.06 -25.82 4.69
N PHE A 14 26.79 -26.99 5.26
CA PHE A 14 25.73 -27.89 4.81
C PHE A 14 24.37 -27.19 4.78
N ARG A 15 24.01 -26.49 5.87
CA ARG A 15 22.75 -25.72 5.95
C ARG A 15 22.70 -24.59 4.91
N TYR A 16 23.79 -23.86 4.72
CA TYR A 16 23.88 -22.81 3.71
C TYR A 16 23.66 -23.34 2.28
N LEU A 17 24.25 -24.48 1.93
CA LEU A 17 24.04 -25.11 0.62
C LEU A 17 22.59 -25.55 0.42
N GLN A 18 21.96 -26.10 1.48
CA GLN A 18 20.55 -26.48 1.46
C GLN A 18 19.62 -25.27 1.29
N GLU A 19 19.89 -24.18 2.03
CA GLU A 19 19.13 -22.92 1.97
C GLU A 19 19.29 -22.19 0.63
N SER A 20 20.47 -22.28 0.02
CA SER A 20 20.77 -21.66 -1.28
C SER A 20 20.26 -22.47 -2.47
N GLY A 21 19.69 -23.66 -2.24
CA GLY A 21 19.13 -24.52 -3.29
C GLY A 21 20.13 -25.46 -3.98
N PHE A 22 21.36 -25.57 -3.49
CA PHE A 22 22.38 -26.48 -4.01
C PHE A 22 22.23 -27.88 -3.42
N THR A 23 21.11 -28.55 -3.72
CA THR A 23 20.72 -29.83 -3.10
C THR A 23 21.73 -30.96 -3.30
N HIS A 24 22.30 -31.10 -4.50
CA HIS A 24 23.29 -32.14 -4.79
C HIS A 24 24.61 -31.91 -4.04
N ALA A 25 25.10 -30.66 -3.99
CA ALA A 25 26.31 -30.31 -3.25
C ALA A 25 26.13 -30.48 -1.74
N ALA A 26 24.95 -30.08 -1.21
CA ALA A 26 24.60 -30.29 0.19
C ALA A 26 24.57 -31.78 0.54
N PHE A 27 24.01 -32.63 -0.33
CA PHE A 27 23.97 -34.08 -0.11
C PHE A 27 25.38 -34.70 -0.05
N THR A 28 26.23 -34.39 -1.03
CA THR A 28 27.62 -34.90 -1.06
C THR A 28 28.42 -34.44 0.15
N LEU A 29 28.37 -33.15 0.48
CA LEU A 29 29.05 -32.59 1.66
C LEU A 29 28.51 -33.20 2.95
N GLY A 30 27.20 -33.36 3.08
CA GLY A 30 26.57 -33.95 4.25
C GLY A 30 27.02 -35.38 4.51
N TYR A 31 27.25 -36.16 3.45
CA TYR A 31 27.78 -37.52 3.53
C TYR A 31 29.27 -37.54 3.87
N GLU A 32 30.09 -36.76 3.15
CA GLU A 32 31.55 -36.72 3.31
C GLU A 32 31.98 -36.14 4.65
N ALA A 33 31.33 -35.05 5.09
CA ALA A 33 31.59 -34.42 6.38
C ALA A 33 30.91 -35.15 7.56
N GLY A 34 30.18 -36.24 7.31
CA GLY A 34 29.56 -37.05 8.37
C GLY A 34 28.49 -36.30 9.18
N ILE A 35 27.77 -35.36 8.56
CA ILE A 35 26.77 -34.51 9.25
C ILE A 35 25.66 -35.36 9.86
N ASN A 36 25.28 -36.48 9.24
CA ASN A 36 24.29 -37.41 9.78
C ASN A 36 24.73 -38.10 11.09
N LYS A 37 26.01 -38.03 11.44
CA LYS A 37 26.58 -38.58 12.68
C LYS A 37 26.87 -37.48 13.73
N CYS A 38 26.61 -36.21 13.41
CA CYS A 38 26.83 -35.11 14.35
C CYS A 38 25.67 -34.97 15.33
N ASN A 39 25.96 -34.53 16.56
CA ASN A 39 24.96 -34.35 17.62
C ASN A 39 24.31 -32.95 17.61
N ILE A 40 24.23 -32.31 16.45
CA ILE A 40 23.71 -30.94 16.30
C ILE A 40 22.23 -31.01 15.90
N ASP A 41 21.35 -30.43 16.72
CA ASP A 41 19.94 -30.32 16.40
C ASP A 41 19.70 -29.24 15.32
N GLY A 42 19.22 -29.66 14.15
CA GLY A 42 18.94 -28.78 13.02
C GLY A 42 17.78 -27.80 13.23
N ASN A 43 16.98 -27.96 14.29
CA ASN A 43 15.92 -27.00 14.68
C ASN A 43 16.46 -25.83 15.51
N MET A 44 17.64 -25.98 16.12
CA MET A 44 18.27 -24.96 16.94
C MET A 44 19.06 -23.93 16.11
N VAL A 45 19.37 -24.25 14.86
CA VAL A 45 20.11 -23.38 13.95
C VAL A 45 19.13 -22.57 13.08
N PRO A 46 19.06 -21.24 13.24
CA PRO A 46 18.15 -20.41 12.47
C PRO A 46 18.58 -20.34 11.00
N LEU A 47 17.61 -20.09 10.12
CA LEU A 47 17.87 -19.87 8.68
C LEU A 47 18.85 -18.70 8.49
N GLY A 48 19.83 -18.88 7.60
CA GLY A 48 20.86 -17.87 7.32
C GLY A 48 21.92 -17.71 8.41
N ALA A 49 22.06 -18.69 9.34
CA ALA A 49 23.02 -18.62 10.43
C ALA A 49 24.47 -18.36 9.96
N LEU A 50 24.94 -19.09 8.92
CA LEU A 50 26.30 -18.92 8.39
C LEU A 50 26.55 -17.48 7.90
N VAL A 51 25.61 -16.93 7.13
CA VAL A 51 25.68 -15.57 6.60
C VAL A 51 25.74 -14.56 7.75
N LYS A 52 24.90 -14.75 8.78
CA LYS A 52 24.88 -13.88 9.96
C LYS A 52 26.19 -13.94 10.76
N PHE A 53 26.80 -15.11 10.89
CA PHE A 53 28.11 -15.27 11.53
C PHE A 53 29.21 -14.56 10.74
N VAL A 54 29.26 -14.73 9.42
CA VAL A 54 30.23 -14.05 8.55
C VAL A 54 30.05 -12.53 8.62
N GLN A 55 28.81 -12.04 8.54
CA GLN A 55 28.52 -10.60 8.66
C GLN A 55 29.00 -10.01 9.98
N LYS A 56 28.75 -10.69 11.10
CA LYS A 56 29.25 -10.27 12.42
C LYS A 56 30.78 -10.30 12.49
N GLY A 57 31.42 -11.28 11.86
CA GLY A 57 32.88 -11.35 11.76
C GLY A 57 33.47 -10.17 10.98
N LEU A 58 32.85 -9.81 9.85
CA LEU A 58 33.26 -8.64 9.06
C LEU A 58 33.08 -7.34 9.84
N GLN A 59 31.94 -7.17 10.53
CA GLN A 59 31.70 -6.00 11.38
C GLN A 59 32.68 -5.91 12.56
N TYR A 60 33.06 -7.05 13.15
CA TYR A 60 34.07 -7.09 14.20
C TYR A 60 35.44 -6.67 13.67
N MET A 61 35.85 -7.20 12.51
CA MET A 61 37.11 -6.84 11.87
C MET A 61 37.15 -5.36 11.48
N GLU A 62 36.04 -4.83 10.96
CA GLU A 62 35.89 -3.40 10.66
C GLU A 62 35.99 -2.53 11.92
N MET A 63 35.37 -2.95 13.02
CA MET A 63 35.47 -2.27 14.31
C MET A 63 36.90 -2.33 14.86
N GLU A 64 37.56 -3.48 14.77
CA GLU A 64 38.95 -3.68 15.22
C GLU A 64 39.95 -2.86 14.38
N ALA A 65 39.74 -2.76 13.07
CA ALA A 65 40.54 -1.91 12.19
C ALA A 65 40.37 -0.41 12.50
N ASN A 66 39.17 0.02 12.89
CA ASN A 66 38.91 1.40 13.31
C ASN A 66 39.43 1.70 14.73
N LEU A 67 39.63 0.67 15.57
CA LEU A 67 40.16 0.78 16.94
C LEU A 67 41.71 0.78 16.94
N SER A 68 42.34 1.87 16.48
CA SER A 68 43.79 2.08 16.66
C SER A 68 44.15 3.55 16.91
N ASN A 69 44.07 3.96 18.19
CA ASN A 69 45.18 4.51 19.00
C ASN A 69 44.65 5.32 20.19
N GLY A 70 44.80 4.78 21.41
CA GLY A 70 44.63 5.53 22.65
C GLY A 70 43.16 5.77 23.04
N ALA A 71 42.83 5.43 24.28
CA ALA A 71 41.49 5.55 24.84
C ALA A 71 41.01 7.01 25.07
N ALA A 72 41.31 7.95 24.17
CA ALA A 72 41.13 9.38 24.40
C ALA A 72 40.32 10.15 23.35
N ASP A 73 40.14 9.67 22.12
CA ASP A 73 39.32 10.38 21.11
C ASP A 73 38.21 9.46 20.58
N ILE A 74 37.01 9.63 21.14
CA ILE A 74 35.78 8.92 20.75
C ILE A 74 35.10 9.61 19.54
N ASP A 75 35.66 10.71 19.04
CA ASP A 75 35.05 11.60 18.03
C ASP A 75 35.61 11.42 16.60
N GLU A 76 36.46 10.42 16.32
CA GLU A 76 36.89 10.17 14.93
C GLU A 76 35.79 9.45 14.12
N ASP A 77 35.45 10.04 12.96
CA ASP A 77 34.48 9.48 12.03
C ASP A 77 34.80 8.03 11.62
N PHE A 78 33.79 7.17 11.73
CA PHE A 78 33.87 5.76 11.37
C PHE A 78 34.06 5.60 9.86
N SER A 79 35.15 4.98 9.43
CA SER A 79 35.40 4.75 8.01
C SER A 79 34.87 3.37 7.60
N PHE A 80 34.05 3.35 6.55
CA PHE A 80 33.47 2.13 6.00
C PHE A 80 34.43 1.47 5.00
N PHE A 81 34.67 0.17 5.17
CA PHE A 81 35.43 -0.62 4.21
C PHE A 81 34.52 -1.36 3.22
N GLN A 82 35.03 -1.66 2.01
CA GLN A 82 34.30 -2.56 1.12
C GLN A 82 34.37 -4.00 1.66
N PRO A 83 33.31 -4.81 1.51
CA PRO A 83 33.31 -6.21 1.96
C PRO A 83 34.46 -7.05 1.40
N LEU A 84 34.94 -6.74 0.19
CA LEU A 84 36.07 -7.44 -0.42
C LEU A 84 37.41 -7.11 0.26
N ASP A 85 37.59 -5.86 0.72
CA ASP A 85 38.79 -5.47 1.46
C ASP A 85 38.86 -6.17 2.82
N LEU A 86 37.72 -6.28 3.50
CA LEU A 86 37.59 -6.99 4.79
C LEU A 86 37.84 -8.50 4.70
N ILE A 87 37.69 -9.10 3.52
CA ILE A 87 37.91 -10.54 3.33
C ILE A 87 39.34 -10.83 2.84
N SER A 88 39.98 -9.87 2.16
CA SER A 88 41.25 -10.09 1.48
C SER A 88 42.48 -9.60 2.24
N LYS A 89 42.32 -8.69 3.21
CA LYS A 89 43.42 -8.00 3.89
C LYS A 89 43.42 -8.28 5.39
N ASP A 90 44.59 -8.24 6.00
CA ASP A 90 44.72 -8.40 7.45
C ASP A 90 44.34 -7.09 8.20
N VAL A 91 44.12 -7.18 9.51
CA VAL A 91 43.74 -6.02 10.34
C VAL A 91 44.81 -4.92 10.29
N ASN A 92 46.10 -5.27 10.16
CA ASN A 92 47.20 -4.31 10.11
C ASN A 92 47.21 -3.54 8.78
N GLU A 93 46.96 -4.23 7.66
CA GLU A 93 46.83 -3.67 6.32
C GLU A 93 45.60 -2.77 6.21
N LEU A 94 44.47 -3.18 6.82
CA LEU A 94 43.27 -2.35 6.95
C LEU A 94 43.56 -1.06 7.73
N GLN A 95 44.32 -1.15 8.83
CA GLN A 95 44.77 0.02 9.59
C GLN A 95 45.73 0.93 8.81
N VAL A 96 46.65 0.35 8.03
CA VAL A 96 47.56 1.10 7.16
C VAL A 96 46.77 1.86 6.10
N MET A 97 45.79 1.21 5.44
CA MET A 97 44.92 1.87 4.47
C MET A 97 44.10 2.99 5.10
N LEU A 98 43.56 2.80 6.31
CA LEU A 98 42.84 3.83 7.05
C LEU A 98 43.73 5.05 7.30
N ARG A 99 44.98 4.81 7.75
CA ARG A 99 45.97 5.88 8.01
C ARG A 99 46.38 6.59 6.73
N GLU A 100 46.57 5.87 5.63
CA GLU A 100 46.85 6.46 4.33
C GLU A 100 45.69 7.29 3.79
N SER A 101 44.45 6.81 3.95
CA SER A 101 43.25 7.55 3.55
C SER A 101 43.10 8.84 4.33
N LYS A 102 43.20 8.78 5.67
CA LYS A 102 43.18 9.96 6.55
C LYS A 102 44.36 10.90 6.31
N ARG A 103 45.52 10.37 5.91
CA ARG A 103 46.69 11.18 5.54
C ARG A 103 46.48 11.90 4.21
N LYS A 104 45.91 11.23 3.20
CA LYS A 104 45.56 11.83 1.91
C LYS A 104 44.49 12.92 2.06
N GLU A 105 43.53 12.75 2.97
CA GLU A 105 42.53 13.79 3.28
C GLU A 105 43.19 15.01 3.93
N ARG A 106 44.02 14.81 4.96
CA ARG A 106 44.76 15.91 5.60
C ARG A 106 45.76 16.60 4.67
N ASP A 107 46.41 15.85 3.78
CA ASP A 107 47.34 16.39 2.80
C ASP A 107 46.58 17.17 1.70
N LYS A 108 45.36 16.74 1.32
CA LYS A 108 44.48 17.53 0.44
C LYS A 108 43.99 18.82 1.09
N GLU A 109 43.69 18.81 2.37
CA GLU A 109 43.33 20.04 3.11
C GLU A 109 44.52 21.01 3.18
N LYS A 110 45.72 20.50 3.51
CA LYS A 110 46.95 21.30 3.58
C LYS A 110 47.42 21.79 2.23
N ASP A 111 47.29 21.00 1.16
CA ASP A 111 47.55 21.44 -0.21
C ASP A 111 46.50 22.46 -0.66
N GLY A 112 45.25 22.35 -0.21
CA GLY A 112 44.23 23.37 -0.40
C GLY A 112 44.56 24.70 0.30
N GLU A 113 45.16 24.66 1.48
CA GLU A 113 45.62 25.85 2.22
C GLU A 113 46.91 26.44 1.64
N ARG A 114 47.91 25.61 1.29
CA ARG A 114 49.13 26.03 0.59
C ARG A 114 48.86 26.55 -0.82
N SER A 115 47.85 26.01 -1.50
CA SER A 115 47.41 26.54 -2.80
C SER A 115 46.81 27.94 -2.63
N LYS A 116 46.08 28.21 -1.53
CA LYS A 116 45.56 29.55 -1.20
C LYS A 116 46.65 30.52 -0.73
N GLU A 117 47.73 30.02 -0.12
CA GLU A 117 48.89 30.82 0.30
C GLU A 117 49.80 31.15 -0.89
N ASN A 118 50.11 30.17 -1.75
CA ASN A 118 50.85 30.37 -3.00
C ASN A 118 50.07 31.22 -4.02
N GLU A 119 48.73 31.14 -4.06
CA GLU A 119 47.90 32.07 -4.85
C GLU A 119 48.04 33.52 -4.39
N LYS A 120 48.33 33.78 -3.10
CA LYS A 120 48.57 35.14 -2.58
C LYS A 120 50.00 35.64 -2.81
N GLU A 121 50.96 34.73 -2.90
CA GLU A 121 52.38 35.08 -3.09
C GLU A 121 52.74 35.27 -4.58
N VAL A 122 52.10 34.53 -5.49
CA VAL A 122 52.35 34.58 -6.95
C VAL A 122 51.69 35.79 -7.64
N GLU A 123 50.72 36.46 -7.00
CA GLU A 123 50.11 37.70 -7.53
C GLU A 123 51.03 38.94 -7.46
N ARG A 124 52.22 38.85 -6.85
CA ARG A 124 53.12 40.01 -6.66
C ARG A 124 54.27 40.15 -7.64
N GLU A 125 54.54 39.21 -8.55
CA GLU A 125 55.69 39.32 -9.45
C GLU A 125 55.33 39.15 -10.94
N HIS A 126 55.85 40.09 -11.71
CA HIS A 126 55.40 40.58 -13.02
C HIS A 126 55.69 39.65 -14.23
N ASP A 127 54.79 39.78 -15.23
CA ASP A 127 55.06 39.98 -16.67
C ASP A 127 55.81 38.90 -17.51
N GLY A 128 55.37 38.69 -18.75
CA GLY A 128 56.06 37.81 -19.73
C GLY A 128 55.19 36.96 -20.67
N ASP A 129 54.62 37.64 -21.68
CA ASP A 129 54.34 37.31 -23.09
C ASP A 129 53.96 35.89 -23.63
N ARG A 130 52.89 35.90 -24.44
CA ARG A 130 52.50 35.02 -25.58
C ARG A 130 52.87 33.52 -25.60
N SER A 131 52.21 32.74 -24.77
CA SER A 131 51.70 31.39 -25.17
C SER A 131 50.42 30.95 -24.41
N ARG A 132 49.93 31.77 -23.46
CA ARG A 132 48.90 31.41 -22.47
C ARG A 132 47.45 31.62 -22.90
N MET A 133 47.18 32.17 -24.10
CA MET A 133 45.83 32.64 -24.45
C MET A 133 44.88 31.52 -24.91
N LYS A 134 45.39 30.35 -25.33
CA LYS A 134 44.54 29.18 -25.67
C LYS A 134 44.27 28.24 -24.50
N ASP A 135 45.15 28.19 -23.51
CA ASP A 135 44.97 27.36 -22.32
C ASP A 135 44.20 28.09 -21.20
N LYS A 136 44.33 29.43 -21.07
CA LYS A 136 43.52 30.21 -20.11
C LYS A 136 42.02 30.14 -20.39
N ASP A 137 41.61 30.32 -21.64
CA ASP A 137 40.19 30.24 -22.05
C ASP A 137 39.59 28.83 -21.81
N ARG A 138 40.43 27.79 -21.94
CA ARG A 138 40.02 26.40 -21.72
C ARG A 138 39.93 26.08 -20.23
N HIS A 139 40.89 26.55 -19.43
CA HIS A 139 40.89 26.41 -17.99
C HIS A 139 39.81 27.25 -17.29
N GLU A 140 39.51 28.46 -17.78
CA GLU A 140 38.40 29.27 -17.26
C GLU A 140 37.06 28.61 -17.56
N LYS A 141 36.83 28.14 -18.80
CA LYS A 141 35.61 27.39 -19.13
C LYS A 141 35.47 26.09 -18.35
N GLN A 142 36.58 25.43 -18.01
CA GLN A 142 36.56 24.20 -17.25
C GLN A 142 36.33 24.46 -15.75
N LYS A 143 36.97 25.48 -15.16
CA LYS A 143 36.70 25.94 -13.79
C LYS A 143 35.28 26.48 -13.63
N GLU A 144 34.73 27.14 -14.64
CA GLU A 144 33.36 27.64 -14.61
C GLU A 144 32.35 26.49 -14.65
N ARG A 145 32.59 25.46 -15.48
CA ARG A 145 31.78 24.22 -15.50
C ARG A 145 31.88 23.41 -14.21
N GLU A 146 33.05 23.36 -13.58
CA GLU A 146 33.23 22.69 -12.28
C GLU A 146 32.49 23.46 -11.17
N ARG A 147 32.56 24.80 -11.17
CA ARG A 147 31.81 25.64 -10.23
C ARG A 147 30.29 25.52 -10.42
N GLU A 148 29.82 25.40 -11.66
CA GLU A 148 28.40 25.13 -11.96
C GLU A 148 27.98 23.73 -11.51
N ARG A 149 28.82 22.71 -11.69
CA ARG A 149 28.56 21.35 -11.18
C ARG A 149 28.51 21.30 -9.67
N GLU A 150 29.46 21.93 -8.98
CA GLU A 150 29.47 21.99 -7.51
C GLU A 150 28.27 22.78 -6.97
N LYS A 151 27.84 23.85 -7.65
CA LYS A 151 26.61 24.56 -7.30
C LYS A 151 25.38 23.67 -7.49
N MET A 152 25.29 22.95 -8.60
CA MET A 152 24.18 22.04 -8.89
C MET A 152 24.14 20.86 -7.91
N GLU A 153 25.28 20.31 -7.52
CA GLU A 153 25.36 19.25 -6.50
C GLU A 153 24.94 19.76 -5.13
N ARG A 154 25.42 20.93 -4.70
CA ARG A 154 24.99 21.56 -3.44
C ARG A 154 23.51 21.95 -3.43
N GLU A 155 22.97 22.34 -4.58
CA GLU A 155 21.54 22.67 -4.73
C GLU A 155 20.69 21.41 -4.69
N ASN A 156 21.10 20.33 -5.37
CA ASN A 156 20.46 19.01 -5.30
C ASN A 156 20.53 18.40 -3.89
N GLU A 157 21.63 18.61 -3.17
CA GLU A 157 21.82 18.13 -1.80
C GLU A 157 20.94 18.91 -0.83
N ARG A 158 20.85 20.24 -0.98
CA ARG A 158 19.90 21.08 -0.22
C ARG A 158 18.44 20.77 -0.55
N GLU A 159 18.10 20.48 -1.81
CA GLU A 159 16.76 20.02 -2.17
C GLU A 159 16.46 18.65 -1.56
N ARG A 160 17.43 17.71 -1.55
CA ARG A 160 17.27 16.41 -0.87
C ARG A 160 17.05 16.57 0.62
N GLU A 161 17.85 17.38 1.30
CA GLU A 161 17.69 17.67 2.73
C GLU A 161 16.37 18.39 3.03
N LYS A 162 15.94 19.29 2.15
CA LYS A 162 14.66 19.99 2.28
C LYS A 162 13.49 19.05 2.06
N ILE A 163 13.56 18.16 1.06
CA ILE A 163 12.58 17.08 0.85
C ILE A 163 12.57 16.11 2.03
N GLU A 164 13.71 15.84 2.65
CA GLU A 164 13.82 14.96 3.82
C GLU A 164 13.29 15.62 5.10
N ARG A 165 13.49 16.93 5.28
CA ARG A 165 12.91 17.72 6.39
C ARG A 165 11.42 17.98 6.20
N GLU A 166 10.96 18.32 5.00
CA GLU A 166 9.53 18.40 4.66
C GLU A 166 8.90 17.00 4.80
N ALA A 167 9.67 15.96 4.45
CA ALA A 167 9.41 14.57 4.78
C ALA A 167 9.85 14.15 6.21
N LEU A 168 9.94 15.07 7.15
CA LEU A 168 9.85 14.81 8.60
C LEU A 168 8.77 15.70 9.25
N GLU A 169 8.51 16.87 8.69
CA GLU A 169 7.50 17.83 9.17
C GLU A 169 6.07 17.47 8.74
N GLY A 170 5.84 16.98 7.52
CA GLY A 170 4.50 16.51 7.12
C GLY A 170 4.08 15.20 7.81
N GLU A 171 5.01 14.49 8.46
CA GLU A 171 4.72 13.34 9.32
C GLU A 171 4.06 13.83 10.62
N ARG A 172 4.41 15.02 11.11
CA ARG A 172 3.91 15.57 12.38
C ARG A 172 2.39 15.85 12.41
N LEU A 173 1.72 15.95 11.26
CA LEU A 173 0.27 16.24 11.23
C LEU A 173 -0.64 15.03 11.55
N ASN A 174 -0.08 13.83 11.68
CA ASN A 174 -0.85 12.61 11.95
C ASN A 174 -0.30 11.89 13.20
N PHE A 175 -0.27 12.60 14.34
CA PHE A 175 0.23 12.09 15.63
C PHE A 175 -0.36 10.74 16.04
N ILE A 176 -1.64 10.48 15.74
CA ILE A 176 -2.27 9.18 16.04
C ILE A 176 -1.74 8.08 15.12
N PHE A 177 -1.57 8.35 13.82
CA PHE A 177 -1.17 7.35 12.83
C PHE A 177 0.30 6.94 13.00
N LEU A 178 1.21 7.88 13.26
CA LEU A 178 2.62 7.59 13.53
C LEU A 178 2.85 6.88 14.85
N PHE A 179 2.13 7.29 15.91
CA PHE A 179 2.20 6.60 17.20
C PHE A 179 1.74 5.14 17.07
N LEU A 180 0.75 4.90 16.21
CA LEU A 180 0.23 3.57 15.89
C LEU A 180 1.15 2.78 14.94
N GLU A 181 1.80 3.42 13.96
CA GLU A 181 2.72 2.76 13.02
C GLU A 181 4.03 2.32 13.72
N ASN A 182 4.51 3.09 14.70
CA ASN A 182 5.64 2.70 15.57
C ASN A 182 5.35 1.43 16.39
N TYR A 183 4.07 1.09 16.59
CA TYR A 183 3.65 -0.12 17.30
C TYR A 183 3.54 -1.36 16.40
N GLY A 184 3.69 -1.18 15.08
CA GLY A 184 3.64 -2.22 14.06
C GLY A 184 2.23 -2.49 13.54
N ILE A 185 2.07 -2.48 12.20
CA ILE A 185 0.80 -2.63 11.45
C ILE A 185 -0.03 -3.84 11.94
N ARG A 186 0.61 -4.97 12.23
CA ARG A 186 -0.08 -6.20 12.69
C ARG A 186 -0.79 -6.03 14.05
N LYS A 187 -0.23 -5.24 14.98
CA LYS A 187 -0.86 -5.01 16.28
C LYS A 187 -2.07 -4.08 16.15
N LEU A 188 -1.96 -3.12 15.26
CA LEU A 188 -3.00 -2.14 14.96
C LEU A 188 -4.20 -2.79 14.24
N GLU A 189 -3.93 -3.64 13.24
CA GLU A 189 -4.95 -4.50 12.63
C GLU A 189 -5.66 -5.37 13.66
N ALA A 190 -4.92 -5.95 14.61
CA ALA A 190 -5.51 -6.75 15.68
C ALA A 190 -6.42 -5.91 16.60
N VAL A 191 -6.04 -4.68 16.93
CA VAL A 191 -6.89 -3.76 17.71
C VAL A 191 -8.20 -3.48 16.96
N PHE A 192 -8.15 -3.13 15.67
CA PHE A 192 -9.37 -2.88 14.91
C PHE A 192 -10.21 -4.13 14.69
N ALA A 193 -9.58 -5.29 14.48
CA ALA A 193 -10.29 -6.57 14.41
C ALA A 193 -11.05 -6.86 15.71
N ILE A 194 -10.44 -6.57 16.87
CA ILE A 194 -11.11 -6.69 18.18
C ILE A 194 -12.29 -5.72 18.26
N LEU A 195 -12.12 -4.45 17.88
CA LEU A 195 -13.20 -3.45 17.94
C LEU A 195 -14.39 -3.82 17.02
N ILE A 196 -14.12 -4.25 15.78
CA ILE A 196 -15.15 -4.71 14.85
C ILE A 196 -15.83 -5.98 15.38
N ALA A 197 -15.06 -6.92 15.95
CA ALA A 197 -15.62 -8.13 16.54
C ALA A 197 -16.52 -7.80 17.74
N THR A 198 -16.12 -6.87 18.61
CA THR A 198 -16.96 -6.41 19.73
C THR A 198 -18.26 -5.79 19.24
N MET A 199 -18.20 -4.94 18.21
CA MET A 199 -19.41 -4.36 17.59
C MET A 199 -20.31 -5.46 16.98
N ALA A 200 -19.72 -6.41 16.24
CA ALA A 200 -20.46 -7.52 15.64
C ALA A 200 -21.16 -8.39 16.71
N LEU A 201 -20.47 -8.71 17.80
CA LEU A 201 -21.02 -9.47 18.93
C LEU A 201 -22.12 -8.70 19.67
N ALA A 202 -21.98 -7.39 19.83
CA ALA A 202 -23.01 -6.56 20.44
C ALA A 202 -24.29 -6.54 19.59
N PHE A 203 -24.17 -6.39 18.27
CA PHE A 203 -25.31 -6.48 17.36
C PHE A 203 -25.89 -7.89 17.27
N ALA A 204 -25.07 -8.94 17.34
CA ALA A 204 -25.55 -10.31 17.43
C ALA A 204 -26.38 -10.55 18.71
N TRP A 205 -25.92 -9.99 19.83
CA TRP A 205 -26.64 -10.05 21.10
C TRP A 205 -27.97 -9.30 21.05
N MET A 206 -27.97 -8.06 20.53
CA MET A 206 -29.19 -7.27 20.34
C MET A 206 -30.16 -7.98 19.39
N PHE A 207 -29.67 -8.56 18.29
CA PHE A 207 -30.45 -9.36 17.36
C PHE A 207 -31.14 -10.54 18.06
N GLY A 208 -30.43 -11.26 18.92
CA GLY A 208 -30.98 -12.35 19.73
C GLY A 208 -32.08 -11.85 20.70
N GLN A 209 -31.88 -10.70 21.35
CA GLN A 209 -32.88 -10.13 22.24
C GLN A 209 -34.14 -9.66 21.51
N THR A 210 -34.00 -9.12 20.29
CA THR A 210 -35.16 -8.66 19.50
C THR A 210 -36.12 -9.76 19.08
N LYS A 211 -35.70 -11.04 19.16
CA LYS A 211 -36.48 -12.22 18.73
C LYS A 211 -37.20 -11.97 17.38
N PRO A 212 -36.46 -11.67 16.30
CA PRO A 212 -37.06 -11.39 15.00
C PRO A 212 -37.73 -12.64 14.43
N SER A 213 -38.77 -12.44 13.62
CA SER A 213 -39.44 -13.53 12.92
C SER A 213 -38.49 -14.11 11.86
N GLY A 214 -38.05 -15.35 12.05
CA GLY A 214 -37.14 -16.02 11.12
C GLY A 214 -37.76 -16.22 9.73
N THR A 215 -39.09 -16.35 9.65
CA THR A 215 -39.80 -16.46 8.37
C THR A 215 -39.77 -15.15 7.60
N GLU A 216 -39.98 -14.00 8.26
CA GLU A 216 -39.90 -12.69 7.61
C GLU A 216 -38.48 -12.37 7.12
N LEU A 217 -37.45 -12.75 7.90
CA LEU A 217 -36.06 -12.60 7.50
C LEU A 217 -35.71 -13.44 6.27
N LEU A 218 -36.12 -14.72 6.24
CA LEU A 218 -35.90 -15.60 5.10
C LEU A 218 -36.63 -15.12 3.84
N VAL A 219 -37.89 -14.69 4.00
CA VAL A 219 -38.67 -14.11 2.90
C VAL A 219 -38.02 -12.82 2.40
N GLY A 220 -37.56 -11.94 3.29
CA GLY A 220 -36.88 -10.70 2.92
C GLY A 220 -35.52 -10.93 2.25
N ALA A 221 -34.80 -12.00 2.62
CA ALA A 221 -33.52 -12.36 2.01
C ALA A 221 -33.67 -13.00 0.62
N LEU A 222 -34.74 -13.78 0.40
CA LEU A 222 -34.95 -14.55 -0.83
C LEU A 222 -35.85 -13.85 -1.85
N VAL A 223 -36.78 -12.99 -1.40
CA VAL A 223 -37.79 -12.36 -2.27
C VAL A 223 -37.53 -10.85 -2.33
N PRO A 224 -37.00 -10.33 -3.45
CA PRO A 224 -36.80 -8.90 -3.62
C PRO A 224 -38.16 -8.19 -3.77
N LYS A 225 -38.57 -7.45 -2.73
CA LYS A 225 -39.74 -6.56 -2.76
C LYS A 225 -39.26 -5.11 -2.69
N LEU A 226 -39.39 -4.39 -3.79
CA LEU A 226 -39.03 -2.97 -3.88
C LEU A 226 -40.30 -2.13 -4.02
N SER A 227 -40.43 -1.08 -3.21
CA SER A 227 -41.44 -0.04 -3.39
C SER A 227 -40.77 1.22 -3.95
N SER A 228 -41.53 2.09 -4.63
CA SER A 228 -40.98 3.33 -5.21
C SER A 228 -40.25 4.21 -4.20
N ARG A 229 -40.63 4.17 -2.91
CA ARG A 229 -39.96 4.93 -1.83
C ARG A 229 -38.65 4.27 -1.36
N THR A 230 -38.58 2.94 -1.39
CA THR A 230 -37.39 2.20 -0.92
C THR A 230 -36.32 2.01 -1.99
N ILE A 231 -36.62 2.27 -3.26
CA ILE A 231 -35.64 2.11 -4.35
C ILE A 231 -34.39 2.96 -4.09
N LYS A 232 -34.52 4.26 -3.75
CA LYS A 232 -33.35 5.14 -3.54
C LYS A 232 -32.42 4.60 -2.45
N GLN A 233 -32.98 4.21 -1.31
CA GLN A 233 -32.23 3.63 -0.19
C GLN A 233 -31.61 2.27 -0.55
N ALA A 234 -32.35 1.39 -1.24
CA ALA A 234 -31.85 0.10 -1.69
C ALA A 234 -30.67 0.26 -2.65
N VAL A 235 -30.73 1.26 -3.56
CA VAL A 235 -29.59 1.54 -4.43
C VAL A 235 -28.39 2.07 -3.64
N GLY A 236 -28.60 2.99 -2.70
CA GLY A 236 -27.52 3.49 -1.84
C GLY A 236 -26.78 2.36 -1.13
N ILE A 237 -27.50 1.37 -0.61
CA ILE A 237 -26.92 0.17 0.02
C ILE A 237 -26.07 -0.63 -0.99
N VAL A 238 -26.55 -0.86 -2.21
CA VAL A 238 -25.79 -1.58 -3.25
C VAL A 238 -24.52 -0.84 -3.63
N GLY A 239 -24.59 0.49 -3.77
CA GLY A 239 -23.44 1.36 -4.04
C GLY A 239 -22.38 1.23 -2.94
N CYS A 240 -22.79 1.33 -1.67
CA CYS A 240 -21.90 1.21 -0.51
C CYS A 240 -21.20 -0.16 -0.40
N ILE A 241 -21.85 -1.24 -0.82
CA ILE A 241 -21.28 -2.60 -0.75
C ILE A 241 -20.21 -2.81 -1.84
N ILE A 242 -20.46 -2.32 -3.06
CA ILE A 242 -19.57 -2.54 -4.20
C ILE A 242 -18.66 -1.32 -4.37
N MET A 243 -17.55 -1.33 -3.64
CA MET A 243 -16.57 -0.24 -3.67
C MET A 243 -15.47 -0.49 -4.73
N PRO A 244 -15.28 0.41 -5.72
CA PRO A 244 -14.28 0.23 -6.78
C PRO A 244 -12.84 0.06 -6.26
N HIS A 245 -12.46 0.81 -5.22
CA HIS A 245 -11.12 0.76 -4.66
C HIS A 245 -10.80 -0.61 -4.00
N ASN A 246 -11.82 -1.33 -3.49
CA ASN A 246 -11.63 -2.66 -2.91
C ASN A 246 -11.26 -3.70 -3.97
N VAL A 247 -11.76 -3.54 -5.21
CA VAL A 247 -11.36 -4.39 -6.34
C VAL A 247 -9.86 -4.27 -6.62
N PHE A 248 -9.35 -3.03 -6.69
CA PHE A 248 -7.92 -2.78 -6.89
C PHE A 248 -7.09 -3.24 -5.70
N LEU A 249 -7.51 -2.90 -4.47
CA LEU A 249 -6.79 -3.27 -3.27
C LEU A 249 -6.68 -4.78 -3.10
N HIS A 250 -7.78 -5.52 -3.23
CA HIS A 250 -7.77 -6.97 -3.06
C HIS A 250 -6.90 -7.66 -4.12
N SER A 251 -6.93 -7.17 -5.37
CA SER A 251 -6.05 -7.69 -6.43
C SER A 251 -4.56 -7.51 -6.14
N ALA A 252 -4.19 -6.49 -5.37
CA ALA A 252 -2.82 -6.23 -4.96
C ALA A 252 -2.43 -6.97 -3.67
N LEU A 253 -3.32 -7.05 -2.69
CA LEU A 253 -3.07 -7.77 -1.44
C LEU A 253 -2.84 -9.27 -1.67
N VAL A 254 -3.53 -9.87 -2.64
CA VAL A 254 -3.31 -11.26 -3.05
C VAL A 254 -1.88 -11.52 -3.55
N GLN A 255 -1.18 -10.49 -4.04
CA GLN A 255 0.22 -10.60 -4.49
C GLN A 255 1.23 -10.50 -3.34
N SER A 256 0.80 -10.06 -2.14
CA SER A 256 1.69 -9.97 -0.97
C SER A 256 2.12 -11.34 -0.44
N ARG A 257 1.34 -12.41 -0.70
CA ARG A 257 1.72 -13.77 -0.31
C ARG A 257 2.57 -14.41 -1.41
N LYS A 258 3.67 -15.05 -1.01
CA LYS A 258 4.60 -15.71 -1.94
C LYS A 258 3.97 -16.97 -2.52
N VAL A 259 3.49 -16.88 -3.77
CA VAL A 259 2.99 -18.02 -4.55
C VAL A 259 3.87 -18.18 -5.77
N ASP A 260 4.38 -19.38 -6.04
CA ASP A 260 5.17 -19.68 -7.24
C ASP A 260 4.23 -19.80 -8.46
N PRO A 261 4.26 -18.84 -9.41
CA PRO A 261 3.35 -18.82 -10.56
C PRO A 261 3.66 -19.94 -11.58
N LYS A 262 4.86 -20.55 -11.53
CA LYS A 262 5.24 -21.62 -12.45
C LYS A 262 4.55 -22.96 -12.13
N LYS A 263 4.14 -23.15 -10.87
CA LYS A 263 3.52 -24.40 -10.40
C LYS A 263 2.00 -24.27 -10.37
N ARG A 264 1.32 -24.81 -11.39
CA ARG A 264 -0.16 -24.73 -11.50
C ARG A 264 -0.90 -25.27 -10.26
N PHE A 265 -0.39 -26.31 -9.61
CA PHE A 265 -0.98 -26.85 -8.38
C PHE A 265 -0.99 -25.82 -7.24
N ARG A 266 0.12 -25.09 -7.03
CA ARG A 266 0.24 -24.06 -5.99
C ARG A 266 -0.68 -22.87 -6.26
N VAL A 267 -0.84 -22.49 -7.52
CA VAL A 267 -1.79 -21.43 -7.92
C VAL A 267 -3.23 -21.85 -7.67
N LYS A 268 -3.62 -23.09 -8.02
CA LYS A 268 -4.96 -23.64 -7.70
C LYS A 268 -5.23 -23.66 -6.20
N GLU A 269 -4.25 -24.11 -5.42
CA GLU A 269 -4.31 -24.14 -3.96
C GLU A 269 -4.49 -22.72 -3.39
N ALA A 270 -3.69 -21.76 -3.84
CA ALA A 270 -3.78 -20.37 -3.42
C ALA A 270 -5.14 -19.75 -3.77
N LEU A 271 -5.65 -19.95 -4.99
CA LEU A 271 -6.97 -19.48 -5.41
C LEU A 271 -8.09 -20.04 -4.52
N LYS A 272 -8.01 -21.31 -4.13
CA LYS A 272 -8.97 -21.92 -3.21
C LYS A 272 -8.94 -21.23 -1.85
N TYR A 273 -7.76 -21.00 -1.28
CA TYR A 273 -7.63 -20.31 0.00
C TYR A 273 -8.10 -18.86 -0.06
N TYR A 274 -7.73 -18.11 -1.11
CA TYR A 274 -8.21 -16.74 -1.32
C TYR A 274 -9.72 -16.66 -1.50
N SER A 275 -10.31 -17.62 -2.21
CA SER A 275 -11.76 -17.70 -2.34
C SER A 275 -12.43 -17.95 -1.00
N ILE A 276 -11.88 -18.83 -0.15
CA ILE A 276 -12.43 -19.11 1.19
C ILE A 276 -12.27 -17.88 2.09
N GLU A 277 -11.09 -17.24 2.09
CA GLU A 277 -10.81 -16.03 2.88
C GLU A 277 -11.78 -14.90 2.52
N SER A 278 -11.92 -14.61 1.22
CA SER A 278 -12.80 -13.55 0.72
C SER A 278 -14.28 -13.86 0.97
N THR A 279 -14.71 -15.11 0.71
CA THR A 279 -16.10 -15.53 0.96
C THR A 279 -16.44 -15.46 2.45
N GLY A 280 -15.53 -15.90 3.32
CA GLY A 280 -15.71 -15.82 4.77
C GLY A 280 -15.84 -14.38 5.26
N ALA A 281 -14.97 -13.48 4.81
CA ALA A 281 -15.01 -12.07 5.18
C ALA A 281 -16.31 -11.39 4.72
N LEU A 282 -16.74 -11.64 3.47
CA LEU A 282 -17.99 -11.10 2.94
C LEU A 282 -19.23 -11.70 3.64
N ALA A 283 -19.19 -12.99 4.00
CA ALA A 283 -20.27 -13.62 4.76
C ALA A 283 -20.43 -13.02 6.17
N VAL A 284 -19.31 -12.76 6.86
CA VAL A 284 -19.33 -12.07 8.16
C VAL A 284 -19.89 -10.65 8.01
N SER A 285 -19.45 -9.91 7.00
CA SER A 285 -19.99 -8.57 6.71
C SER A 285 -21.49 -8.60 6.42
N PHE A 286 -21.96 -9.58 5.64
CA PHE A 286 -23.38 -9.78 5.37
C PHE A 286 -24.17 -10.05 6.65
N ILE A 287 -23.68 -10.92 7.54
CA ILE A 287 -24.33 -11.23 8.82
C ILE A 287 -24.42 -9.98 9.70
N ILE A 288 -23.36 -9.17 9.79
CA ILE A 288 -23.36 -7.91 10.54
C ILE A 288 -24.43 -6.96 9.98
N ASN A 289 -24.49 -6.79 8.66
CA ASN A 289 -25.48 -5.92 8.02
C ASN A 289 -26.91 -6.42 8.27
N VAL A 290 -27.15 -7.73 8.26
CA VAL A 290 -28.44 -8.33 8.62
C VAL A 290 -28.79 -8.02 10.08
N PHE A 291 -27.85 -8.16 11.02
CA PHE A 291 -28.09 -7.85 12.43
C PHE A 291 -28.42 -6.37 12.65
N VAL A 292 -27.60 -5.47 12.11
CA VAL A 292 -27.81 -4.03 12.24
C VAL A 292 -29.18 -3.65 11.66
N THR A 293 -29.46 -4.03 10.41
CA THR A 293 -30.72 -3.68 9.73
C THR A 293 -31.93 -4.24 10.48
N THR A 294 -31.86 -5.48 10.98
CA THR A 294 -32.97 -6.10 11.70
C THR A 294 -33.22 -5.45 13.05
N VAL A 295 -32.16 -5.13 13.81
CA VAL A 295 -32.29 -4.48 15.12
C VAL A 295 -32.98 -3.12 14.96
N PHE A 296 -32.53 -2.30 14.01
CA PHE A 296 -33.18 -1.00 13.75
C PHE A 296 -34.61 -1.16 13.23
N ALA A 297 -34.84 -2.09 12.30
CA ALA A 297 -36.17 -2.34 11.77
C ALA A 297 -37.14 -2.77 12.89
N LYS A 298 -36.76 -3.74 13.73
CA LYS A 298 -37.66 -4.22 14.80
C LYS A 298 -37.91 -3.18 15.89
N ALA A 299 -36.92 -2.33 16.17
CA ALA A 299 -36.98 -1.32 17.21
C ALA A 299 -37.82 -0.10 16.83
N PHE A 300 -37.69 0.36 15.58
CA PHE A 300 -38.13 1.69 15.18
C PHE A 300 -38.98 1.73 13.90
N TYR A 301 -39.04 0.67 13.09
CA TYR A 301 -39.81 0.68 11.85
C TYR A 301 -41.30 0.95 12.11
N GLY A 302 -41.86 1.93 11.40
CA GLY A 302 -43.25 2.36 11.56
C GLY A 302 -43.52 3.28 12.75
N THR A 303 -42.48 3.82 13.40
CA THR A 303 -42.60 4.86 14.43
C THR A 303 -42.24 6.24 13.85
N ASP A 304 -42.78 7.32 14.43
CA ASP A 304 -42.50 8.70 14.00
C ASP A 304 -41.01 9.09 14.16
N ILE A 305 -40.27 8.33 14.96
CA ILE A 305 -38.84 8.54 15.24
C ILE A 305 -37.97 7.94 14.12
N ALA A 306 -38.49 7.00 13.32
CA ALA A 306 -37.72 6.25 12.32
C ALA A 306 -36.97 7.16 11.34
N ASP A 307 -37.62 8.25 10.90
CA ASP A 307 -37.05 9.18 9.92
C ASP A 307 -36.01 10.14 10.54
N THR A 308 -35.94 10.23 11.88
CA THR A 308 -34.99 11.08 12.61
C THR A 308 -33.71 10.36 13.06
N ILE A 309 -33.64 9.03 12.86
CA ILE A 309 -32.47 8.24 13.27
C ILE A 309 -31.36 8.41 12.23
N GLY A 310 -30.29 9.08 12.64
CA GLY A 310 -29.06 9.26 11.88
C GLY A 310 -27.84 8.70 12.60
N LEU A 311 -26.66 8.83 11.98
CA LEU A 311 -25.40 8.28 12.51
C LEU A 311 -25.04 8.83 13.91
N ALA A 312 -25.35 10.11 14.16
CA ALA A 312 -25.01 10.82 15.40
C ALA A 312 -25.85 10.37 16.61
N ASN A 313 -27.14 10.13 16.42
CA ASN A 313 -28.09 9.81 17.49
C ASN A 313 -28.45 8.31 17.58
N ALA A 314 -28.11 7.49 16.57
CA ALA A 314 -28.35 6.06 16.53
C ALA A 314 -27.87 5.32 17.79
N GLY A 315 -26.68 5.66 18.31
CA GLY A 315 -26.15 5.05 19.52
C GLY A 315 -26.98 5.36 20.78
N GLN A 316 -27.59 6.55 20.85
CA GLN A 316 -28.47 6.95 21.96
C GLN A 316 -29.78 6.19 21.89
N TYR A 317 -30.42 6.14 20.71
CA TYR A 317 -31.65 5.37 20.52
C TYR A 317 -31.49 3.89 20.82
N LEU A 318 -30.36 3.28 20.41
CA LEU A 318 -30.05 1.90 20.77
C LEU A 318 -29.84 1.72 22.28
N GLN A 319 -29.18 2.67 22.94
CA GLN A 319 -29.00 2.65 24.39
C GLN A 319 -30.33 2.76 25.13
N ASP A 320 -31.25 3.61 24.68
CA ASP A 320 -32.54 3.79 25.34
C ASP A 320 -33.43 2.56 25.18
N LYS A 321 -33.35 1.89 24.03
CA LYS A 321 -34.19 0.72 23.72
C LYS A 321 -33.65 -0.60 24.29
N TYR A 322 -32.34 -0.81 24.17
CA TYR A 322 -31.67 -2.09 24.46
C TYR A 322 -30.62 -1.98 25.56
N GLY A 323 -30.44 -0.80 26.16
CA GLY A 323 -29.49 -0.59 27.25
C GLY A 323 -29.85 -1.34 28.53
N GLY A 324 -29.00 -1.20 29.54
CA GLY A 324 -29.12 -1.91 30.82
C GLY A 324 -28.18 -3.10 30.99
N GLY A 325 -27.31 -3.37 30.01
CA GLY A 325 -26.21 -4.33 30.12
C GLY A 325 -24.94 -3.78 30.77
N PHE A 326 -23.94 -4.64 30.98
CA PHE A 326 -22.66 -4.30 31.64
C PHE A 326 -21.85 -3.21 30.91
N PHE A 327 -21.95 -3.13 29.57
CA PHE A 327 -21.35 -2.06 28.77
C PHE A 327 -22.44 -1.24 28.05
N PRO A 328 -22.41 0.11 28.11
CA PRO A 328 -23.34 0.93 27.35
C PRO A 328 -23.14 0.77 25.84
N ILE A 329 -24.24 0.51 25.14
CA ILE A 329 -24.32 0.34 23.69
C ILE A 329 -23.86 1.61 22.98
N LEU A 330 -24.14 2.77 23.56
CA LEU A 330 -23.67 4.08 23.06
C LEU A 330 -22.15 4.09 22.84
N TYR A 331 -21.37 3.58 23.80
CA TYR A 331 -19.92 3.53 23.69
C TYR A 331 -19.46 2.50 22.67
N ILE A 332 -20.13 1.35 22.59
CA ILE A 332 -19.82 0.33 21.59
C ILE A 332 -20.07 0.87 20.17
N TRP A 333 -21.17 1.61 19.98
CA TRP A 333 -21.47 2.31 18.72
C TRP A 333 -20.40 3.34 18.39
N ALA A 334 -20.08 4.24 19.32
CA ALA A 334 -19.09 5.30 19.10
C ALA A 334 -17.70 4.74 18.78
N ILE A 335 -17.25 3.72 19.52
CA ILE A 335 -15.97 3.05 19.28
C ILE A 335 -15.99 2.31 17.94
N GLY A 336 -17.10 1.67 17.59
CA GLY A 336 -17.28 0.98 16.31
C GLY A 336 -17.21 1.93 15.11
N VAL A 337 -17.91 3.08 15.18
CA VAL A 337 -17.87 4.13 14.16
C VAL A 337 -16.46 4.71 14.02
N LEU A 338 -15.76 4.95 15.14
CA LEU A 338 -14.37 5.41 15.13
C LEU A 338 -13.44 4.37 14.49
N ALA A 339 -13.58 3.09 14.85
CA ALA A 339 -12.79 1.99 14.29
C ALA A 339 -13.02 1.84 12.77
N ALA A 340 -14.27 1.96 12.31
CA ALA A 340 -14.62 1.93 10.88
C ALA A 340 -13.93 3.07 10.11
N GLY A 341 -13.93 4.29 10.66
CA GLY A 341 -13.26 5.44 10.05
C GLY A 341 -11.73 5.27 9.93
N GLN A 342 -11.09 4.68 10.95
CA GLN A 342 -9.65 4.39 10.90
C GLN A 342 -9.32 3.28 9.91
N SER A 343 -10.11 2.20 9.90
CA SER A 343 -9.97 1.10 8.94
C SER A 343 -10.08 1.61 7.49
N SER A 344 -11.08 2.44 7.19
CA SER A 344 -11.27 3.06 5.87
C SER A 344 -10.06 3.89 5.43
N THR A 345 -9.44 4.64 6.35
CA THR A 345 -8.23 5.41 6.03
C THR A 345 -7.09 4.51 5.58
N ILE A 346 -6.80 3.45 6.34
CA ILE A 346 -5.71 2.53 6.02
C ILE A 346 -5.95 1.89 4.65
N THR A 347 -7.15 1.38 4.45
CA THR A 347 -7.60 0.72 3.22
C THR A 347 -7.49 1.67 2.03
N GLY A 348 -7.92 2.94 2.18
CA GLY A 348 -7.80 3.97 1.16
C GLY A 348 -6.35 4.33 0.80
N THR A 349 -5.45 4.40 1.79
CA THR A 349 -4.02 4.69 1.52
C THR A 349 -3.31 3.56 0.79
N TYR A 350 -3.66 2.30 1.07
CA TYR A 350 -3.16 1.14 0.34
C TYR A 350 -3.73 1.07 -1.07
N ALA A 351 -5.05 1.23 -1.23
CA ALA A 351 -5.67 1.25 -2.55
C ALA A 351 -5.07 2.36 -3.44
N GLY A 352 -4.90 3.56 -2.86
CA GLY A 352 -4.26 4.68 -3.53
C GLY A 352 -2.82 4.39 -3.95
N GLN A 353 -2.06 3.60 -3.18
CA GLN A 353 -0.71 3.18 -3.57
C GLN A 353 -0.69 2.40 -4.87
N PHE A 354 -1.56 1.39 -4.97
CA PHE A 354 -1.59 0.52 -6.13
C PHE A 354 -2.18 1.21 -7.35
N ILE A 355 -3.18 2.07 -7.17
CA ILE A 355 -3.76 2.86 -8.25
C ILE A 355 -2.74 3.87 -8.78
N MET A 356 -2.10 4.66 -7.91
CA MET A 356 -1.12 5.67 -8.34
C MET A 356 0.15 5.04 -8.92
N GLY A 357 0.64 3.95 -8.32
CA GLY A 357 1.80 3.22 -8.83
C GLY A 357 1.51 2.46 -10.13
N GLY A 358 0.29 1.93 -10.30
CA GLY A 358 -0.12 1.18 -11.48
C GLY A 358 -0.49 2.06 -12.68
N PHE A 359 -1.35 3.07 -12.47
CA PHE A 359 -1.87 3.90 -13.56
C PHE A 359 -1.00 5.13 -13.86
N LEU A 360 -0.45 5.78 -12.83
CA LEU A 360 0.31 7.03 -12.99
C LEU A 360 1.83 6.83 -12.87
N ASN A 361 2.28 5.61 -12.57
CA ASN A 361 3.67 5.27 -12.22
C ASN A 361 4.27 6.23 -11.17
N LEU A 362 3.43 6.74 -10.27
CA LEU A 362 3.77 7.79 -9.34
C LEU A 362 4.03 7.20 -7.96
N LYS A 363 5.29 7.25 -7.53
CA LYS A 363 5.75 6.68 -6.25
C LYS A 363 5.82 7.78 -5.18
N MET A 364 4.77 7.89 -4.38
CA MET A 364 4.74 8.76 -3.19
C MET A 364 5.01 8.00 -1.90
N LYS A 365 5.66 8.68 -0.94
CA LYS A 365 5.77 8.22 0.45
C LYS A 365 4.35 8.01 1.03
N LYS A 366 4.20 7.00 1.91
CA LYS A 366 2.88 6.59 2.43
C LYS A 366 2.16 7.73 3.16
N TRP A 367 2.86 8.48 4.00
CA TRP A 367 2.26 9.59 4.72
C TRP A 367 1.77 10.66 3.74
N VAL A 368 2.58 11.01 2.72
CA VAL A 368 2.29 12.16 1.84
C VAL A 368 0.98 11.90 1.12
N ARG A 369 0.84 10.66 0.62
CA ARG A 369 -0.41 10.18 0.06
C ARG A 369 -1.55 10.26 1.07
N ALA A 370 -1.36 9.75 2.30
CA ALA A 370 -2.40 9.78 3.34
C ALA A 370 -2.85 11.19 3.71
N LEU A 371 -1.90 12.14 3.79
CA LEU A 371 -2.14 13.54 4.08
C LEU A 371 -2.93 14.18 2.94
N ILE A 372 -2.49 14.04 1.69
CA ILE A 372 -3.19 14.58 0.52
C ILE A 372 -4.61 14.04 0.45
N THR A 373 -4.80 12.72 0.52
CA THR A 373 -6.14 12.11 0.41
C THR A 373 -7.04 12.50 1.58
N ARG A 374 -6.49 12.64 2.80
CA ARG A 374 -7.28 13.10 3.95
C ARG A 374 -7.61 14.59 3.87
N SER A 375 -6.68 15.43 3.43
CA SER A 375 -6.93 16.86 3.22
C SER A 375 -8.02 17.06 2.18
N CYS A 376 -7.99 16.32 1.06
CA CYS A 376 -9.05 16.37 0.04
C CYS A 376 -10.42 15.91 0.56
N ALA A 377 -10.49 15.07 1.60
CA ALA A 377 -11.74 14.62 2.19
C ALA A 377 -12.24 15.54 3.32
N ILE A 378 -11.34 15.91 4.24
CA ILE A 378 -11.67 16.67 5.46
C ILE A 378 -11.88 18.14 5.15
N VAL A 379 -11.05 18.76 4.30
CA VAL A 379 -11.13 20.21 4.05
C VAL A 379 -12.49 20.59 3.45
N PRO A 380 -13.01 19.93 2.40
CA PRO A 380 -14.34 20.26 1.88
C PRO A 380 -15.44 20.02 2.92
N THR A 381 -15.37 18.91 3.65
CA THR A 381 -16.36 18.58 4.69
C THR A 381 -16.37 19.60 5.82
N MET A 382 -15.19 20.07 6.24
CA MET A 382 -15.04 21.07 7.29
C MET A 382 -15.51 22.46 6.83
N ILE A 383 -15.28 22.82 5.56
CA ILE A 383 -15.83 24.06 4.99
C ILE A 383 -17.36 24.01 4.99
N VAL A 384 -17.95 22.89 4.56
CA VAL A 384 -19.41 22.72 4.57
C VAL A 384 -19.96 22.82 6.00
N ALA A 385 -19.32 22.14 6.96
CA ALA A 385 -19.72 22.20 8.37
C ALA A 385 -19.64 23.60 8.97
N LEU A 386 -18.55 24.35 8.73
CA LEU A 386 -18.34 25.68 9.30
C LEU A 386 -19.21 26.77 8.67
N VAL A 387 -19.49 26.68 7.37
CA VAL A 387 -20.26 27.71 6.65
C VAL A 387 -21.77 27.51 6.84
N PHE A 388 -22.21 26.28 7.09
CA PHE A 388 -23.64 25.90 7.05
C PHE A 388 -24.09 25.16 8.31
N ASP A 389 -23.58 25.57 9.48
CA ASP A 389 -23.76 25.03 10.85
C ASP A 389 -25.24 24.85 11.32
N SER A 390 -26.23 24.92 10.43
CA SER A 390 -27.66 24.97 10.75
C SER A 390 -28.58 24.12 9.86
N SER A 391 -28.06 23.35 8.88
CA SER A 391 -28.90 22.49 8.03
C SER A 391 -28.33 21.08 7.86
N ASP A 392 -28.88 20.11 8.60
CA ASP A 392 -28.60 18.67 8.45
C ASP A 392 -28.76 18.21 6.98
N SER A 393 -29.63 18.86 6.22
CA SER A 393 -29.91 18.57 4.81
C SER A 393 -28.69 18.66 3.89
N MET A 394 -27.70 19.51 4.19
CA MET A 394 -26.55 19.70 3.29
C MET A 394 -25.46 18.64 3.47
N LEU A 395 -25.36 18.03 4.65
CA LEU A 395 -24.51 16.87 4.86
C LEU A 395 -25.08 15.63 4.16
N ASP A 396 -26.41 15.50 4.15
CA ASP A 396 -27.09 14.48 3.36
C ASP A 396 -26.88 14.71 1.85
N GLU A 397 -27.00 15.96 1.36
CA GLU A 397 -26.65 16.31 -0.02
C GLU A 397 -25.19 15.98 -0.37
N LEU A 398 -24.24 16.29 0.53
CA LEU A 398 -22.83 15.93 0.32
C LEU A 398 -22.66 14.41 0.21
N ASN A 399 -23.36 13.65 1.05
CA ASN A 399 -23.36 12.19 1.00
C ASN A 399 -23.97 11.66 -0.31
N GLU A 400 -25.05 12.28 -0.80
CA GLU A 400 -25.62 11.98 -2.12
C GLU A 400 -24.62 12.25 -3.25
N TRP A 401 -23.91 13.39 -3.22
CA TRP A 401 -22.83 13.70 -4.17
C TRP A 401 -21.71 12.66 -4.14
N LEU A 402 -21.30 12.19 -2.96
CA LEU A 402 -20.30 11.14 -2.81
C LEU A 402 -20.79 9.82 -3.42
N ASN A 403 -22.06 9.46 -3.22
CA ASN A 403 -22.66 8.28 -3.82
C ASN A 403 -22.70 8.37 -5.35
N VAL A 404 -23.06 9.53 -5.92
CA VAL A 404 -23.01 9.77 -7.37
C VAL A 404 -21.58 9.63 -7.91
N LEU A 405 -20.60 10.17 -7.20
CA LEU A 405 -19.19 10.06 -7.59
C LEU A 405 -18.71 8.60 -7.56
N GLN A 406 -19.16 7.81 -6.57
CA GLN A 406 -18.91 6.37 -6.50
C GLN A 406 -19.61 5.62 -7.65
N SER A 407 -20.85 5.98 -7.99
CA SER A 407 -21.59 5.41 -9.14
C SER A 407 -20.85 5.58 -10.46
N VAL A 408 -20.21 6.73 -10.68
CA VAL A 408 -19.40 7.02 -11.87
C VAL A 408 -18.15 6.13 -11.92
N GLN A 409 -17.57 5.75 -10.78
CA GLN A 409 -16.33 4.97 -10.75
C GLN A 409 -16.53 3.46 -11.02
N ILE A 410 -17.69 2.90 -10.68
CA ILE A 410 -17.93 1.44 -10.72
C ILE A 410 -17.64 0.82 -12.10
N PRO A 411 -18.15 1.35 -13.24
CA PRO A 411 -17.89 0.75 -14.55
C PRO A 411 -16.40 0.68 -14.90
N PHE A 412 -15.62 1.70 -14.52
CA PHE A 412 -14.18 1.74 -14.81
C PHE A 412 -13.38 0.68 -14.05
N ALA A 413 -13.87 0.19 -12.92
CA ALA A 413 -13.22 -0.89 -12.18
C ALA A 413 -13.72 -2.27 -12.63
N VAL A 414 -15.04 -2.43 -12.76
CA VAL A 414 -15.66 -3.75 -12.97
C VAL A 414 -15.53 -4.23 -14.41
N ILE A 415 -15.71 -3.35 -15.41
CA ILE A 415 -15.65 -3.75 -16.83
C ILE A 415 -14.25 -4.27 -17.19
N PRO A 416 -13.14 -3.54 -16.92
CA PRO A 416 -11.81 -4.06 -17.22
C PRO A 416 -11.52 -5.35 -16.46
N LEU A 417 -11.92 -5.46 -15.19
CA LEU A 417 -11.74 -6.70 -14.42
C LEU A 417 -12.40 -7.90 -15.12
N LEU A 418 -13.67 -7.78 -15.51
CA LEU A 418 -14.39 -8.87 -16.17
C LEU A 418 -13.77 -9.22 -17.53
N CYS A 419 -13.33 -8.24 -18.30
CA CYS A 419 -12.62 -8.48 -19.56
C CYS A 419 -11.29 -9.21 -19.35
N LEU A 420 -10.47 -8.78 -18.38
CA LEU A 420 -9.17 -9.38 -18.08
C LEU A 420 -9.31 -10.81 -17.59
N VAL A 421 -10.25 -11.07 -16.68
CA VAL A 421 -10.49 -12.39 -16.09
C VAL A 421 -11.13 -13.37 -17.09
N SER A 422 -11.83 -12.87 -18.10
CA SER A 422 -12.43 -13.68 -19.17
C SER A 422 -11.45 -13.99 -20.32
N ASN A 423 -10.28 -13.35 -20.37
CA ASN A 423 -9.32 -13.51 -21.46
C ASN A 423 -8.37 -14.70 -21.22
N GLU A 424 -8.38 -15.66 -22.14
CA GLU A 424 -7.54 -16.86 -22.08
C GLU A 424 -6.05 -16.55 -22.25
N GLN A 425 -5.67 -15.47 -22.93
CA GLN A 425 -4.25 -15.10 -23.06
C GLN A 425 -3.65 -14.58 -21.75
N ILE A 426 -4.46 -13.90 -20.94
CA ILE A 426 -4.01 -13.30 -19.68
C ILE A 426 -4.10 -14.34 -18.56
N MET A 427 -5.22 -15.06 -18.48
CA MET A 427 -5.48 -16.02 -17.40
C MET A 427 -5.01 -17.45 -17.70
N GLY A 428 -4.70 -17.78 -18.97
CA GLY A 428 -4.35 -19.12 -19.39
C GLY A 428 -5.41 -20.15 -18.97
N SER A 429 -4.98 -21.23 -18.33
CA SER A 429 -5.88 -22.28 -17.83
C SER A 429 -6.74 -21.89 -16.62
N PHE A 430 -6.59 -20.68 -16.09
CA PHE A 430 -7.34 -20.18 -14.94
C PHE A 430 -8.45 -19.20 -15.33
N LYS A 431 -8.80 -19.14 -16.63
CA LYS A 431 -9.96 -18.40 -17.13
C LYS A 431 -11.24 -18.83 -16.40
N ILE A 432 -12.10 -17.86 -16.11
CA ILE A 432 -13.41 -18.13 -15.48
C ILE A 432 -14.31 -18.98 -16.37
N GLN A 433 -15.14 -19.80 -15.74
CA GLN A 433 -16.12 -20.63 -16.44
C GLN A 433 -17.18 -19.75 -17.12
N PRO A 434 -17.72 -20.15 -18.29
CA PRO A 434 -18.73 -19.37 -19.02
C PRO A 434 -19.97 -19.03 -18.20
N LEU A 435 -20.37 -19.91 -17.28
CA LEU A 435 -21.49 -19.68 -16.37
C LEU A 435 -21.19 -18.56 -15.37
N VAL A 436 -20.02 -18.60 -14.73
CA VAL A 436 -19.58 -17.55 -13.79
C VAL A 436 -19.40 -16.23 -14.54
N GLN A 437 -18.82 -16.26 -15.74
CA GLN A 437 -18.69 -15.09 -16.60
C GLN A 437 -20.05 -14.45 -16.89
N THR A 438 -21.04 -15.26 -17.30
CA THR A 438 -22.40 -14.76 -17.60
C THR A 438 -23.05 -14.15 -16.37
N ILE A 439 -22.98 -14.83 -15.22
CA ILE A 439 -23.51 -14.32 -13.95
C ILE A 439 -22.83 -13.01 -13.55
N SER A 440 -21.49 -12.93 -13.62
CA SER A 440 -20.74 -11.73 -13.28
C SER A 440 -21.07 -10.55 -14.18
N TRP A 441 -21.27 -10.78 -15.49
CA TRP A 441 -21.73 -9.74 -16.41
C TRP A 441 -23.15 -9.28 -16.13
N ILE A 442 -24.07 -10.19 -15.77
CA ILE A 442 -25.44 -9.83 -15.36
C ILE A 442 -25.41 -8.97 -14.10
N VAL A 443 -24.65 -9.37 -13.08
CA VAL A 443 -24.51 -8.61 -11.83
C VAL A 443 -23.89 -7.24 -12.11
N ALA A 444 -22.82 -7.18 -12.91
CA ALA A 444 -22.21 -5.91 -13.29
C ALA A 444 -23.19 -5.01 -14.04
N ALA A 445 -23.92 -5.54 -15.03
CA ALA A 445 -24.93 -4.78 -15.77
C ALA A 445 -26.04 -4.24 -14.85
N LEU A 446 -26.52 -5.07 -13.90
CA LEU A 446 -27.52 -4.67 -12.91
C LEU A 446 -27.00 -3.51 -12.05
N VAL A 447 -25.79 -3.64 -11.49
CA VAL A 447 -25.18 -2.61 -10.63
C VAL A 447 -24.95 -1.32 -11.42
N ILE A 448 -24.45 -1.39 -12.64
CA ILE A 448 -24.23 -0.22 -13.50
C ILE A 448 -25.55 0.47 -13.85
N ALA A 449 -26.59 -0.29 -14.21
CA ALA A 449 -27.91 0.26 -14.53
C ALA A 449 -28.54 0.96 -13.32
N ILE A 450 -28.47 0.31 -12.16
CA ILE A 450 -28.96 0.83 -10.88
C ILE A 450 -28.24 2.14 -10.49
N ASN A 451 -26.91 2.17 -10.60
CA ASN A 451 -26.12 3.36 -10.32
C ASN A 451 -26.36 4.48 -11.35
N GLY A 452 -26.56 4.11 -12.62
CA GLY A 452 -26.97 5.05 -13.66
C GLY A 452 -28.33 5.69 -13.37
N TYR A 453 -29.30 4.93 -12.84
CA TYR A 453 -30.58 5.46 -12.41
C TYR A 453 -30.44 6.50 -11.30
N LEU A 454 -29.65 6.22 -10.24
CA LEU A 454 -29.39 7.22 -9.19
C LEU A 454 -28.74 8.48 -9.73
N MET A 455 -27.77 8.32 -10.64
CA MET A 455 -27.11 9.46 -11.26
C MET A 455 -28.13 10.35 -12.00
N VAL A 456 -29.03 9.75 -12.78
CA VAL A 456 -30.08 10.49 -13.49
C VAL A 456 -31.09 11.13 -12.54
N ASP A 457 -31.56 10.40 -11.51
CA ASP A 457 -32.49 10.91 -10.50
C ASP A 457 -31.91 12.14 -9.78
N PHE A 458 -30.66 12.03 -9.31
CA PHE A 458 -29.94 13.12 -8.67
C PHE A 458 -29.82 14.35 -9.56
N PHE A 459 -29.34 14.16 -10.80
CA PHE A 459 -29.16 15.27 -11.73
C PHE A 459 -30.48 15.90 -12.20
N SER A 460 -31.55 15.12 -12.27
CA SER A 460 -32.89 15.64 -12.57
C SER A 460 -33.44 16.52 -11.45
N GLY A 461 -33.11 16.21 -10.19
CA GLY A 461 -33.45 17.03 -9.03
C GLY A 461 -32.56 18.26 -8.85
N ALA A 462 -31.27 18.16 -9.17
CA ALA A 462 -30.29 19.24 -8.99
C ALA A 462 -30.31 20.30 -10.11
N ALA A 463 -30.98 20.05 -11.23
CA ALA A 463 -30.99 20.95 -12.38
C ALA A 463 -31.95 22.15 -12.19
N THR A 464 -31.48 23.18 -11.48
CA THR A 464 -32.24 24.44 -11.30
C THR A 464 -32.23 25.32 -12.56
N SER A 465 -31.30 25.10 -13.49
CA SER A 465 -31.19 25.85 -14.75
C SER A 465 -31.09 24.95 -15.98
N VAL A 466 -31.69 25.37 -17.09
CA VAL A 466 -31.68 24.65 -18.38
C VAL A 466 -30.26 24.45 -18.90
N VAL A 467 -29.35 25.39 -18.62
CA VAL A 467 -27.93 25.30 -19.03
C VAL A 467 -27.21 24.16 -18.27
N LEU A 468 -27.43 24.04 -16.96
CA LEU A 468 -26.88 22.93 -16.18
C LEU A 468 -27.45 21.59 -16.63
N LEU A 469 -28.75 21.53 -16.93
CA LEU A 469 -29.39 20.31 -17.44
C LEU A 469 -28.72 19.85 -18.77
N VAL A 470 -28.48 20.78 -19.70
CA VAL A 470 -27.84 20.46 -20.99
C VAL A 470 -26.40 19.99 -20.79
N LEU A 471 -25.61 20.65 -19.93
CA LEU A 471 -24.24 20.23 -19.63
C LEU A 471 -24.18 18.83 -19.00
N VAL A 472 -25.11 18.56 -18.08
CA VAL A 472 -25.23 17.26 -17.42
C VAL A 472 -25.62 16.16 -18.41
N ILE A 473 -26.57 16.43 -19.31
CA ILE A 473 -26.97 15.48 -20.36
C ILE A 473 -25.78 15.20 -21.29
N ILE A 474 -25.03 16.23 -21.70
CA ILE A 474 -23.82 16.06 -22.52
C ILE A 474 -22.80 15.18 -21.80
N PHE A 475 -22.53 15.44 -20.52
CA PHE A 475 -21.61 14.63 -19.72
C PHE A 475 -22.10 13.19 -19.58
N ALA A 476 -23.39 12.99 -19.29
CA ALA A 476 -23.98 11.66 -19.15
C ALA A 476 -23.93 10.88 -20.47
N VAL A 477 -24.21 11.51 -21.61
CA VAL A 477 -24.10 10.89 -22.94
C VAL A 477 -22.65 10.54 -23.25
N ALA A 478 -21.71 11.47 -23.03
CA ALA A 478 -20.29 11.20 -23.23
C ALA A 478 -19.80 10.03 -22.35
N TYR A 479 -20.26 9.98 -21.11
CA TYR A 479 -19.96 8.91 -20.17
C TYR A 479 -20.51 7.56 -20.64
N VAL A 480 -21.78 7.49 -21.04
CA VAL A 480 -22.40 6.26 -21.56
C VAL A 480 -21.69 5.80 -22.84
N VAL A 481 -21.39 6.71 -23.77
CA VAL A 481 -20.63 6.40 -24.99
C VAL A 481 -19.25 5.85 -24.64
N PHE A 482 -18.57 6.42 -23.65
CA PHE A 482 -17.27 5.93 -23.19
C PHE A 482 -17.36 4.53 -22.56
N VAL A 483 -18.38 4.27 -21.75
CA VAL A 483 -18.63 2.93 -21.17
C VAL A 483 -18.93 1.91 -22.27
N LEU A 484 -19.78 2.26 -23.24
CA LEU A 484 -20.06 1.41 -24.41
C LEU A 484 -18.79 1.16 -25.24
N TYR A 485 -17.94 2.17 -25.41
CA TYR A 485 -16.64 2.03 -26.04
C TYR A 485 -15.74 1.05 -25.28
N LEU A 486 -15.67 1.14 -23.94
CA LEU A 486 -14.91 0.19 -23.12
C LEU A 486 -15.43 -1.24 -23.24
N ILE A 487 -16.76 -1.43 -23.22
CA ILE A 487 -17.39 -2.75 -23.38
C ILE A 487 -17.10 -3.29 -24.78
N SER A 488 -17.26 -2.46 -25.81
CA SER A 488 -16.98 -2.83 -27.20
C SER A 488 -15.52 -3.23 -27.41
N ARG A 489 -14.56 -2.45 -26.89
CA ARG A 489 -13.11 -2.78 -26.85
C ARG A 489 -12.84 -4.06 -26.08
N GLY A 490 -13.48 -4.23 -24.92
CA GLY A 490 -13.37 -5.44 -24.10
C GLY A 490 -13.87 -6.70 -24.78
N LEU A 491 -14.91 -6.59 -25.62
CA LEU A 491 -15.47 -7.68 -26.43
C LEU A 491 -14.67 -7.93 -27.72
N THR A 492 -14.08 -6.89 -28.31
CA THR A 492 -13.31 -6.96 -29.58
C THR A 492 -11.83 -7.28 -29.40
N TYR A 493 -11.32 -7.39 -28.17
CA TYR A 493 -10.01 -8.00 -27.89
C TYR A 493 -10.06 -9.53 -28.11
N THR A 494 -10.33 -9.95 -29.34
CA THR A 494 -9.75 -11.16 -29.93
C THR A 494 -8.32 -10.82 -30.34
N PRO A 495 -7.30 -11.51 -29.83
CA PRO A 495 -5.93 -11.05 -29.95
C PRO A 495 -5.30 -11.53 -31.25
N TRP A 496 -5.45 -10.73 -32.30
CA TRP A 496 -4.74 -10.94 -33.56
C TRP A 496 -3.37 -10.19 -33.63
N GLN A 497 -2.97 -9.47 -32.57
CA GLN A 497 -1.77 -8.61 -32.61
C GLN A 497 -0.64 -8.94 -31.62
N LEU A 498 -0.81 -9.93 -30.72
CA LEU A 498 0.30 -10.44 -29.88
C LEU A 498 0.95 -11.72 -30.46
N VAL A 499 0.26 -12.42 -31.36
CA VAL A 499 0.77 -13.64 -32.02
C VAL A 499 1.85 -13.34 -33.07
N SER A 500 1.92 -12.11 -33.59
CA SER A 500 2.96 -11.73 -34.55
C SER A 500 4.32 -11.41 -33.91
N SER A 501 4.37 -11.17 -32.59
CA SER A 501 5.63 -10.79 -31.93
C SER A 501 6.32 -11.94 -31.17
N GLN A 502 5.65 -13.09 -30.98
CA GLN A 502 6.26 -14.28 -30.37
C GLN A 502 6.65 -15.37 -31.38
N LYS A 503 6.18 -15.32 -32.63
CA LYS A 503 6.57 -16.30 -33.67
C LYS A 503 7.94 -16.07 -34.31
N VAL A 504 8.70 -15.07 -33.86
CA VAL A 504 10.03 -14.73 -34.42
C VAL A 504 11.18 -15.23 -33.52
N THR A 505 10.92 -15.64 -32.27
CA THR A 505 11.99 -16.06 -31.34
C THR A 505 12.04 -17.55 -30.98
N GLU A 506 11.17 -18.39 -31.56
CA GLU A 506 11.20 -19.86 -31.36
C GLU A 506 11.76 -20.62 -32.58
N ARG A 507 12.59 -19.98 -33.42
CA ARG A 507 13.18 -20.65 -34.60
C ARG A 507 14.71 -20.64 -34.70
N ASP A 508 15.39 -20.12 -33.69
CA ASP A 508 16.86 -20.10 -33.62
C ASP A 508 17.31 -20.70 -32.28
N ASP A 509 17.09 -22.00 -32.08
CA ASP A 509 17.83 -22.87 -31.14
C ASP A 509 17.36 -24.33 -31.37
N GLU A 510 17.82 -24.91 -32.49
CA GLU A 510 17.93 -26.37 -32.71
C GLU A 510 19.26 -26.88 -32.15
#